data_AF-A0A8D2PCR4-F1
#
_entry.id   AF-A0A8D2PCR4-F1
#
_cell.length_a   1.000
_cell.length_b   1.000
_cell.length_c   1.000
_cell.angle_alpha   90.00
_cell.angle_beta   90.00
_cell.angle_gamma   90.00
#
_symmetry.space_group_name_H-M   'P 1'
#
loop_
_entity.id
_entity.type
_entity.pdbx_description
1 polymer ?
#
loop_
_entity_poly.entity_id
_entity_poly.type
_entity_poly.pdbx_seq_one_letter_code
_entity_poly.pdbx_strand_id
1 'polypeptide(L)'
;TFPNDVLKPQNAAYICQRYSNSYHFATLYDRAMRIPVYSAYKYQPGSVQRPDTWSFVEPQLISNNNLKEMEREWVLIGNQNITIDQINASQAVLEDYEKAIFWDRGSLSPSGHHDGRGSKTATFTLTNTVPQDINLYTDQWYKYESEIMSKYSKDCTTTYVITGAVPGNSYISDNRVNIPSHIWSAACCLNGTEPMKAWGIIFENTNSDANTTHLGELEEKLSTRYSRGNVNLFDSACPRQRISRP
;
A
#
# COMPACT_ATOMS: atom_id res chain seq x y z
N THR A 1 -0.05 -16.34 0.74
CA THR A 1 -0.18 -16.26 2.21
C THR A 1 -0.31 -14.81 2.60
N PHE A 2 -1.19 -14.47 3.54
CA PHE A 2 -1.29 -13.11 4.09
C PHE A 2 -0.19 -12.90 5.15
N PRO A 3 0.26 -11.66 5.38
CA PRO A 3 1.01 -11.33 6.58
C PRO A 3 0.29 -11.80 7.84
N ASN A 4 1.05 -12.16 8.88
CA ASN A 4 0.46 -12.59 10.14
C ASN A 4 -0.24 -11.46 10.90
N ASP A 5 -1.08 -11.83 11.88
CA ASP A 5 -1.95 -10.89 12.61
C ASP A 5 -1.20 -9.86 13.47
N VAL A 6 0.13 -9.92 13.57
CA VAL A 6 0.94 -8.91 14.28
C VAL A 6 0.74 -7.51 13.69
N LEU A 7 0.53 -7.42 12.38
CA LEU A 7 0.28 -6.16 11.68
C LEU A 7 -1.18 -5.69 11.82
N LYS A 8 -2.10 -6.55 12.29
CA LYS A 8 -3.53 -6.26 12.26
C LYS A 8 -3.91 -5.26 13.36
N PRO A 9 -4.47 -4.08 13.02
CA PRO A 9 -4.96 -3.13 14.01
C PRO A 9 -6.30 -3.60 14.58
N GLN A 10 -6.73 -2.99 15.69
CA GLN A 10 -7.99 -3.32 16.34
C GLN A 10 -9.20 -3.04 15.44
N ASN A 11 -9.17 -1.93 14.68
CA ASN A 11 -10.24 -1.52 13.77
C ASN A 11 -9.86 -1.73 12.30
N ALA A 12 -9.46 -2.96 11.98
CA ALA A 12 -9.01 -3.34 10.64
C ALA A 12 -10.16 -3.57 9.65
N ALA A 13 -9.93 -3.25 8.39
CA ALA A 13 -10.79 -3.66 7.27
C ALA A 13 -9.96 -4.34 6.17
N TYR A 14 -10.40 -5.50 5.71
CA TYR A 14 -9.84 -6.14 4.52
C TYR A 14 -10.62 -5.64 3.29
N ILE A 15 -9.89 -5.11 2.32
CA ILE A 15 -10.43 -4.50 1.11
C ILE A 15 -9.88 -5.24 -0.09
N CYS A 16 -10.76 -5.78 -0.92
CA CYS A 16 -10.39 -6.30 -2.23
C CYS A 16 -10.69 -5.22 -3.25
N GLN A 17 -9.65 -4.53 -3.70
CA GLN A 17 -9.74 -3.32 -4.49
C GLN A 17 -10.32 -3.65 -5.86
N ARG A 18 -11.59 -3.28 -6.05
CA ARG A 18 -12.39 -3.66 -7.21
C ARG A 18 -12.72 -2.41 -8.01
N TYR A 19 -12.36 -2.46 -9.29
CA TYR A 19 -12.62 -1.39 -10.24
C TYR A 19 -12.96 -1.98 -11.60
N SER A 20 -14.02 -1.46 -12.23
CA SER A 20 -14.51 -1.94 -13.53
C SER A 20 -14.78 -3.45 -13.50
N ASN A 21 -15.47 -3.92 -12.46
CA ASN A 21 -15.91 -5.32 -12.32
C ASN A 21 -14.77 -6.35 -12.16
N SER A 22 -13.57 -5.89 -11.83
CA SER A 22 -12.38 -6.75 -11.66
C SER A 22 -11.62 -6.39 -10.39
N TYR A 23 -11.03 -7.40 -9.74
CA TYR A 23 -10.16 -7.22 -8.57
C TYR A 23 -8.71 -7.03 -9.02
N HIS A 24 -8.03 -6.02 -8.47
CA HIS A 24 -6.68 -5.64 -8.91
C HIS A 24 -5.61 -5.86 -7.83
N PHE A 25 -5.91 -5.52 -6.58
CA PHE A 25 -5.03 -5.74 -5.43
C PHE A 25 -5.83 -5.83 -4.14
N ALA A 26 -5.18 -6.12 -3.03
CA ALA A 26 -5.81 -6.16 -1.71
C ALA A 26 -5.15 -5.19 -0.74
N THR A 27 -5.92 -4.64 0.17
CA THR A 27 -5.43 -3.70 1.19
C THR A 27 -5.99 -4.09 2.56
N LEU A 28 -5.12 -4.14 3.57
CA LEU A 28 -5.52 -4.11 4.96
C LEU A 28 -5.50 -2.65 5.42
N TYR A 29 -6.66 -2.12 5.80
CA TYR A 29 -6.85 -0.72 6.14
C TYR A 29 -7.10 -0.55 7.65
N ASP A 30 -6.46 0.44 8.27
CA ASP A 30 -6.73 0.85 9.65
C ASP A 30 -7.77 1.97 9.64
N ARG A 31 -9.00 1.66 10.06
CA ARG A 31 -10.09 2.64 10.10
C ARG A 31 -9.87 3.72 11.17
N ALA A 32 -9.10 3.43 12.22
CA ALA A 32 -8.82 4.40 13.28
C ALA A 32 -7.76 5.42 12.85
N MET A 33 -6.70 4.93 12.19
CA MET A 33 -5.61 5.78 11.69
C MET A 33 -5.90 6.37 10.29
N ARG A 34 -6.94 5.88 9.62
CA ARG A 34 -7.35 6.23 8.26
C ARG A 34 -6.26 6.06 7.20
N ILE A 35 -5.37 5.09 7.39
CA ILE A 35 -4.32 4.74 6.44
C ILE A 35 -4.30 3.23 6.18
N PRO A 36 -3.83 2.77 5.01
CA PRO A 36 -3.50 1.36 4.82
C PRO A 36 -2.36 0.94 5.75
N VAL A 37 -2.55 -0.23 6.37
CA VAL A 37 -1.48 -0.97 7.06
C VAL A 37 -0.54 -1.54 6.01
N TYR A 38 -1.10 -2.21 5.00
CA TYR A 38 -0.39 -2.68 3.81
C TYR A 38 -1.32 -2.87 2.62
N SER A 39 -0.75 -2.79 1.42
CA SER A 39 -1.34 -3.24 0.16
C SER A 39 -0.51 -4.39 -0.42
N ALA A 40 -1.19 -5.45 -0.88
CA ALA A 40 -0.60 -6.64 -1.47
C ALA A 40 -1.05 -6.82 -2.92
N TYR A 41 -0.10 -7.02 -3.83
CA TYR A 41 -0.32 -7.05 -5.28
C TYR A 41 0.73 -7.89 -6.01
N LYS A 42 0.50 -8.13 -7.31
CA LYS A 42 1.49 -8.70 -8.21
C LYS A 42 2.20 -7.56 -8.96
N TYR A 43 3.52 -7.62 -9.05
CA TYR A 43 4.29 -6.70 -9.86
C TYR A 43 4.17 -7.08 -11.34
N GLN A 44 3.46 -6.25 -12.10
CA GLN A 44 3.16 -6.43 -13.52
C GLN A 44 3.35 -5.09 -14.24
N PRO A 45 4.58 -4.57 -14.36
CA PRO A 45 4.81 -3.29 -15.03
C PRO A 45 4.42 -3.40 -16.51
N GLY A 46 3.80 -2.34 -17.03
CA GLY A 46 3.45 -2.25 -18.45
C GLY A 46 3.61 -0.85 -19.01
N SER A 47 3.58 -0.75 -20.34
CA SER A 47 3.82 0.49 -21.09
C SER A 47 2.65 1.48 -21.08
N VAL A 48 1.49 1.10 -20.55
CA VAL A 48 0.33 1.99 -20.45
C VAL A 48 0.68 3.17 -19.54
N GLN A 49 0.41 4.38 -20.03
CA GLN A 49 0.65 5.61 -19.28
C GLN A 49 -0.20 5.67 -17.99
N ARG A 50 0.32 6.36 -16.98
CA ARG A 50 -0.41 6.65 -15.75
C ARG A 50 -1.71 7.38 -16.08
N PRO A 51 -2.89 6.87 -15.68
CA PRO A 51 -4.16 7.56 -15.92
C PRO A 51 -4.21 8.90 -15.20
N ASP A 52 -4.74 9.92 -15.88
CA ASP A 52 -5.23 11.13 -15.23
C ASP A 52 -6.66 10.86 -14.73
N THR A 53 -6.81 10.74 -13.40
CA THR A 53 -8.09 10.38 -12.77
C THR A 53 -8.19 11.00 -11.39
N TRP A 54 -9.43 11.23 -10.95
CA TRP A 54 -9.76 11.56 -9.57
C TRP A 54 -9.47 10.40 -8.64
N SER A 55 -9.28 10.73 -7.36
CA SER A 55 -9.20 9.75 -6.28
C SER A 55 -10.55 9.07 -6.05
N PHE A 56 -10.47 7.81 -5.64
CA PHE A 56 -11.65 7.00 -5.28
C PHE A 56 -11.71 6.80 -3.77
N VAL A 57 -12.91 6.52 -3.28
CA VAL A 57 -13.20 6.03 -1.94
C VAL A 57 -13.80 4.62 -2.03
N GLU A 58 -13.81 3.90 -0.91
CA GLU A 58 -14.31 2.52 -0.80
C GLU A 58 -15.68 2.48 -0.13
N PRO A 59 -16.78 2.30 -0.89
CA PRO A 59 -18.13 2.20 -0.32
C PRO A 59 -18.29 1.04 0.66
N GLN A 60 -17.51 -0.04 0.47
CA GLN A 60 -17.49 -1.19 1.36
C GLN A 60 -17.03 -0.87 2.80
N LEU A 61 -16.47 0.32 3.05
CA LEU A 61 -16.17 0.80 4.39
C LEU A 61 -17.36 1.47 5.08
N ILE A 62 -18.36 1.90 4.32
CA ILE A 62 -19.56 2.57 4.82
C ILE A 62 -20.54 1.50 5.31
N SER A 63 -21.19 1.73 6.46
CA SER A 63 -22.14 0.76 7.01
C SER A 63 -23.42 0.68 6.16
N ASN A 64 -24.11 -0.46 6.22
CA ASN A 64 -25.45 -0.65 5.62
C ASN A 64 -25.54 -0.45 4.09
N ASN A 65 -24.50 -0.80 3.34
CA ASN A 65 -24.57 -0.91 1.88
C ASN A 65 -23.89 -2.20 1.38
N ASN A 66 -24.15 -2.57 0.12
CA ASN A 66 -23.58 -3.76 -0.53
C ASN A 66 -22.68 -3.43 -1.73
N LEU A 67 -22.22 -2.17 -1.82
CA LEU A 67 -21.39 -1.70 -2.92
C LEU A 67 -19.97 -2.24 -2.75
N LYS A 68 -19.42 -2.75 -3.85
CA LYS A 68 -18.09 -3.39 -3.87
C LYS A 68 -17.09 -2.69 -4.78
N GLU A 69 -17.55 -1.87 -5.71
CA GLU A 69 -16.68 -1.11 -6.60
C GLU A 69 -16.24 0.16 -5.89
N MET A 70 -14.95 0.49 -5.97
CA MET A 70 -14.47 1.81 -5.58
C MET A 70 -15.14 2.87 -6.46
N GLU A 71 -15.42 4.02 -5.88
CA GLU A 71 -16.21 5.05 -6.57
C GLU A 71 -15.78 6.45 -6.12
N ARG A 72 -16.11 7.45 -6.94
CA ARG A 72 -15.88 8.86 -6.62
C ARG A 72 -16.95 9.34 -5.63
N GLU A 73 -16.52 10.18 -4.69
CA GLU A 73 -17.40 10.70 -3.62
C GLU A 73 -18.71 11.32 -4.17
N TRP A 74 -18.62 12.17 -5.20
CA TRP A 74 -19.77 12.83 -5.80
C TRP A 74 -20.76 11.86 -6.49
N VAL A 75 -20.28 10.72 -6.98
CA VAL A 75 -21.15 9.69 -7.57
C VAL A 75 -21.92 8.94 -6.48
N LEU A 76 -21.28 8.66 -5.34
CA LEU A 76 -21.95 8.05 -4.18
C LEU A 76 -23.02 8.97 -3.60
N ILE A 77 -22.71 10.26 -3.48
CA ILE A 77 -23.63 11.27 -2.96
C ILE A 77 -24.83 11.45 -3.91
N GLY A 78 -24.58 11.55 -5.22
CA GLY A 78 -25.64 11.77 -6.21
C GLY A 78 -26.53 10.56 -6.45
N ASN A 79 -25.97 9.35 -6.43
CA ASN A 79 -26.64 8.16 -6.98
C ASN A 79 -26.92 7.05 -5.97
N GLN A 80 -26.28 7.05 -4.78
CA GLN A 80 -26.31 5.91 -3.85
C GLN A 80 -26.93 6.25 -2.48
N ASN A 81 -27.52 7.44 -2.32
CA ASN A 81 -28.09 7.91 -1.05
C ASN A 81 -27.10 7.82 0.13
N ILE A 82 -25.82 8.02 -0.16
CA ILE A 82 -24.73 8.05 0.82
C ILE A 82 -24.39 9.52 1.10
N THR A 83 -24.34 9.91 2.37
CA THR A 83 -23.97 11.28 2.74
C THR A 83 -22.45 11.45 2.83
N ILE A 84 -21.98 12.67 2.68
CA ILE A 84 -20.55 12.99 2.88
C ILE A 84 -20.09 12.64 4.30
N ASP A 85 -20.94 12.83 5.31
CA ASP A 85 -20.63 12.47 6.71
C ASP A 85 -20.38 10.97 6.89
N GLN A 86 -21.15 10.13 6.18
CA GLN A 86 -20.94 8.68 6.19
C GLN A 86 -19.60 8.30 5.56
N ILE A 87 -19.22 8.95 4.45
CA ILE A 87 -17.91 8.74 3.82
C ILE A 87 -16.80 9.19 4.78
N ASN A 88 -16.86 10.42 5.27
CA ASN A 88 -15.89 11.04 6.17
C ASN A 88 -15.71 10.28 7.50
N ALA A 89 -16.77 9.64 8.01
CA ALA A 89 -16.70 8.81 9.20
C ALA A 89 -15.98 7.48 8.94
N SER A 90 -16.08 6.94 7.71
CA SER A 90 -15.61 5.59 7.39
C SER A 90 -14.15 5.49 6.95
N GLN A 91 -13.60 6.55 6.36
CA GLN A 91 -12.29 6.54 5.69
C GLN A 91 -11.73 7.96 5.48
N ALA A 92 -10.51 8.04 4.94
CA ALA A 92 -9.93 9.29 4.44
C ALA A 92 -10.61 9.73 3.13
N VAL A 93 -10.77 11.04 2.96
CA VAL A 93 -11.34 11.67 1.75
C VAL A 93 -10.33 12.59 1.08
N LEU A 94 -10.61 13.03 -0.14
CA LEU A 94 -9.64 13.85 -0.88
C LEU A 94 -9.30 15.15 -0.13
N GLU A 95 -10.32 15.78 0.47
CA GLU A 95 -10.18 17.00 1.28
C GLU A 95 -9.15 16.85 2.42
N ASP A 96 -8.99 15.64 2.99
CA ASP A 96 -8.01 15.38 4.05
C ASP A 96 -6.56 15.63 3.60
N TYR A 97 -6.29 15.55 2.29
CA TYR A 97 -4.95 15.73 1.72
C TYR A 97 -4.75 17.11 1.07
N GLU A 98 -5.82 17.86 0.75
CA GLU A 98 -5.71 19.10 -0.05
C GLU A 98 -4.88 20.19 0.63
N LYS A 99 -4.85 20.23 1.97
CA LYS A 99 -4.10 21.23 2.75
C LYS A 99 -2.73 20.74 3.21
N ALA A 100 -2.36 19.50 2.89
CA ALA A 100 -1.14 18.87 3.36
C ALA A 100 0.06 19.19 2.45
N ILE A 101 0.47 20.46 2.38
CA ILE A 101 1.45 20.96 1.39
C ILE A 101 2.84 20.28 1.40
N PHE A 102 3.22 19.65 2.52
CA PHE A 102 4.51 18.93 2.66
C PHE A 102 4.39 17.41 2.47
N TRP A 103 3.16 16.90 2.32
CA TRP A 103 2.86 15.47 2.25
C TRP A 103 2.16 15.14 0.94
N ASP A 104 2.81 14.35 0.11
CA ASP A 104 2.18 13.79 -1.09
C ASP A 104 1.29 12.58 -0.72
N ARG A 105 0.44 12.20 -1.67
CA ARG A 105 -0.43 11.01 -1.63
C ARG A 105 0.36 9.78 -2.06
N GLY A 106 1.18 9.26 -1.14
CA GLY A 106 1.99 8.06 -1.33
C GLY A 106 1.13 6.80 -1.49
N SER A 107 1.07 6.24 -2.69
CA SER A 107 0.31 5.00 -2.97
C SER A 107 1.14 3.76 -2.61
N LEU A 108 0.63 2.87 -1.77
CA LEU A 108 1.37 1.66 -1.38
C LEU A 108 1.44 0.62 -2.52
N SER A 109 0.36 0.46 -3.28
CA SER A 109 0.37 -0.21 -4.58
C SER A 109 0.47 0.87 -5.67
N PRO A 110 1.66 1.15 -6.24
CA PRO A 110 1.84 2.25 -7.18
C PRO A 110 1.41 1.88 -8.60
N SER A 111 0.87 2.83 -9.35
CA SER A 111 0.41 2.63 -10.74
C SER A 111 1.52 2.12 -11.68
N GLY A 112 2.79 2.40 -11.37
CA GLY A 112 3.93 1.93 -12.18
C GLY A 112 4.09 0.41 -12.18
N HIS A 113 3.57 -0.28 -11.16
CA HIS A 113 3.69 -1.73 -10.99
C HIS A 113 2.54 -2.51 -11.63
N HIS A 114 1.63 -1.83 -12.34
CA HIS A 114 0.48 -2.42 -13.02
C HIS A 114 0.58 -2.19 -14.53
N ASP A 115 -0.05 -3.04 -15.33
CA ASP A 115 0.12 -3.08 -16.79
C ASP A 115 -1.05 -2.45 -17.54
N GLY A 116 -2.28 -2.72 -17.10
CA GLY A 116 -3.52 -2.27 -17.72
C GLY A 116 -4.00 -0.91 -17.22
N ARG A 117 -4.81 -0.23 -18.04
CA ARG A 117 -5.43 1.05 -17.64
C ARG A 117 -6.32 0.87 -16.41
N GLY A 118 -7.11 -0.20 -16.34
CA GLY A 118 -8.00 -0.48 -15.21
C GLY A 118 -7.26 -0.73 -13.90
N SER A 119 -6.22 -1.58 -13.92
CA SER A 119 -5.39 -1.87 -12.75
C SER A 119 -4.60 -0.65 -12.28
N LYS A 120 -4.08 0.16 -13.21
CA LYS A 120 -3.49 1.47 -12.89
C LYS A 120 -4.48 2.45 -12.30
N THR A 121 -5.71 2.52 -12.81
CA THR A 121 -6.74 3.41 -12.24
C THR A 121 -7.15 2.98 -10.83
N ALA A 122 -7.23 1.68 -10.58
CA ALA A 122 -7.60 1.15 -9.27
C ALA A 122 -6.64 1.58 -8.15
N THR A 123 -5.38 1.92 -8.45
CA THR A 123 -4.41 2.34 -7.42
C THR A 123 -4.70 3.71 -6.80
N PHE A 124 -5.58 4.51 -7.41
CA PHE A 124 -5.89 5.89 -6.99
C PHE A 124 -6.96 5.99 -5.88
N THR A 125 -7.34 4.87 -5.27
CA THR A 125 -8.18 4.86 -4.07
C THR A 125 -7.40 5.36 -2.84
N LEU A 126 -8.06 6.17 -2.00
CA LEU A 126 -7.44 6.72 -0.79
C LEU A 126 -7.16 5.67 0.27
N THR A 127 -7.86 4.52 0.21
CA THR A 127 -7.54 3.38 1.07
C THR A 127 -6.21 2.70 0.72
N ASN A 128 -5.58 3.05 -0.40
CA ASN A 128 -4.23 2.66 -0.80
C ASN A 128 -3.19 3.78 -0.54
N THR A 129 -3.59 4.88 0.08
CA THR A 129 -2.78 6.12 0.15
C THR A 129 -2.37 6.45 1.59
N VAL A 130 -1.13 6.90 1.77
CA VAL A 130 -0.62 7.48 3.01
C VAL A 130 -0.07 8.89 2.78
N PRO A 131 -0.05 9.77 3.80
CA PRO A 131 0.75 10.99 3.74
C PRO A 131 2.24 10.62 3.69
N GLN A 132 2.91 10.93 2.59
CA GLN A 132 4.33 10.62 2.38
C GLN A 132 5.12 11.89 2.17
N ASP A 133 6.29 12.03 2.81
CA ASP A 133 7.12 13.23 2.62
C ASP A 133 7.48 13.41 1.14
N ILE A 134 7.35 14.64 0.64
CA ILE A 134 7.51 14.93 -0.77
C ILE A 134 8.94 14.62 -1.28
N ASN A 135 9.97 14.81 -0.45
CA ASN A 135 11.35 14.54 -0.85
C ASN A 135 11.59 13.04 -0.92
N LEU A 136 11.10 12.28 0.06
CA LEU A 136 11.18 10.83 0.03
C LEU A 136 10.41 10.25 -1.17
N TYR A 137 9.17 10.73 -1.39
CA TYR A 137 8.29 10.29 -2.46
C TYR A 137 8.91 10.52 -3.84
N THR A 138 9.49 11.71 -4.08
CA THR A 138 10.03 12.09 -5.40
C THR A 138 11.45 11.59 -5.67
N ASP A 139 12.19 11.18 -4.64
CA ASP A 139 13.57 10.72 -4.76
C ASP A 139 13.72 9.22 -4.45
N GLN A 140 14.08 8.85 -3.21
CA GLN A 140 14.51 7.49 -2.91
C GLN A 140 13.39 6.45 -2.98
N TRP A 141 12.16 6.82 -2.62
CA TRP A 141 11.02 5.93 -2.77
C TRP A 141 10.70 5.71 -4.25
N TYR A 142 10.65 6.78 -5.04
CA TYR A 142 10.48 6.70 -6.49
C TYR A 142 11.56 5.84 -7.16
N LYS A 143 12.82 6.00 -6.74
CA LYS A 143 13.93 5.17 -7.25
C LYS A 143 13.76 3.69 -6.89
N TYR A 144 13.29 3.39 -5.68
CA TYR A 144 12.98 2.01 -5.32
C TYR A 144 11.88 1.42 -6.22
N GLU A 145 10.77 2.13 -6.39
CA GLU A 145 9.64 1.70 -7.20
C GLU A 145 10.01 1.53 -8.69
N SER A 146 10.71 2.50 -9.26
CA SER A 146 10.99 2.53 -10.70
C SER A 146 12.21 1.68 -11.11
N GLU A 147 13.28 1.67 -10.31
CA GLU A 147 14.54 1.03 -10.69
C GLU A 147 14.78 -0.29 -9.96
N ILE A 148 14.69 -0.28 -8.62
CA ILE A 148 15.07 -1.44 -7.80
C ILE A 148 14.07 -2.58 -7.99
N MET A 149 12.77 -2.29 -7.98
CA MET A 149 11.73 -3.29 -8.21
C MET A 149 11.86 -3.96 -9.57
N SER A 150 12.15 -3.19 -10.63
CA SER A 150 12.40 -3.73 -11.97
C SER A 150 13.64 -4.62 -12.00
N LYS A 151 14.77 -4.12 -11.49
CA LYS A 151 16.04 -4.85 -11.43
C LYS A 151 15.91 -6.17 -10.66
N TYR A 152 15.27 -6.14 -9.50
CA TYR A 152 15.16 -7.31 -8.63
C TYR A 152 14.09 -8.28 -9.10
N SER A 153 13.08 -7.82 -9.84
CA SER A 153 12.08 -8.69 -10.47
C SER A 153 12.55 -9.31 -11.79
N LYS A 154 13.74 -8.96 -12.27
CA LYS A 154 14.32 -9.60 -13.46
C LYS A 154 14.43 -11.11 -13.26
N ASP A 155 14.09 -11.88 -14.29
CA ASP A 155 14.10 -13.35 -14.32
C ASP A 155 13.05 -14.02 -13.41
N CYS A 156 12.15 -13.25 -12.80
CA CYS A 156 11.00 -13.77 -12.06
C CYS A 156 9.86 -14.08 -13.02
N THR A 157 9.22 -15.24 -12.87
CA THR A 157 7.94 -15.52 -13.53
C THR A 157 6.82 -14.71 -12.88
N THR A 158 6.87 -14.53 -11.56
CA THR A 158 5.93 -13.71 -10.80
C THR A 158 6.63 -13.10 -9.60
N THR A 159 6.42 -11.81 -9.36
CA THR A 159 6.85 -11.15 -8.13
C THR A 159 5.61 -10.70 -7.35
N TYR A 160 5.44 -11.23 -6.14
CA TYR A 160 4.44 -10.76 -5.19
C TYR A 160 5.04 -9.65 -4.34
N VAL A 161 4.27 -8.59 -4.09
CA VAL A 161 4.72 -7.42 -3.36
C VAL A 161 3.73 -7.10 -2.24
N ILE A 162 4.27 -6.72 -1.09
CA ILE A 162 3.53 -6.19 0.05
C ILE A 162 4.22 -4.89 0.45
N THR A 163 3.54 -3.77 0.25
CA THR A 163 4.00 -2.45 0.66
C THR A 163 3.16 -2.01 1.85
N GLY A 164 3.77 -1.48 2.89
CA GLY A 164 3.08 -1.07 4.10
C GLY A 164 3.62 0.20 4.72
N ALA A 165 2.93 0.65 5.75
CA ALA A 165 3.29 1.83 6.52
C ALA A 165 3.24 1.51 8.01
N VAL A 166 4.19 2.02 8.78
CA VAL A 166 4.18 1.95 10.25
C VAL A 166 3.53 3.26 10.73
N PRO A 167 2.42 3.21 11.51
CA PRO A 167 1.80 4.41 12.04
C PRO A 167 2.79 5.31 12.80
N GLY A 168 2.59 6.62 12.70
CA GLY A 168 3.35 7.63 13.43
C GLY A 168 2.53 8.30 14.53
N ASN A 169 3.08 9.37 15.10
CA ASN A 169 2.44 10.14 16.18
C ASN A 169 1.86 11.49 15.71
N SER A 170 1.96 11.78 14.41
CA SER A 170 1.51 13.03 13.80
C SER A 170 0.38 12.77 12.81
N TYR A 171 -0.38 13.80 12.48
CA TYR A 171 -1.56 13.69 11.63
C TYR A 171 -1.71 14.92 10.73
N ILE A 172 -2.41 14.75 9.60
CA ILE A 172 -2.93 15.84 8.77
C ILE A 172 -4.44 16.00 9.01
N SER A 173 -5.02 17.09 8.47
CA SER A 173 -6.46 17.37 8.48
C SER A 173 -7.06 17.28 9.90
N ASP A 174 -6.57 18.11 10.82
CA ASP A 174 -7.09 18.19 12.21
C ASP A 174 -7.21 16.83 12.92
N ASN A 175 -6.13 16.04 12.86
CA ASN A 175 -6.03 14.68 13.42
C ASN A 175 -6.90 13.62 12.73
N ARG A 176 -7.31 13.84 11.47
CA ARG A 176 -8.13 12.85 10.75
C ARG A 176 -7.33 11.72 10.14
N VAL A 177 -6.14 11.98 9.59
CA VAL A 177 -5.33 10.97 8.86
C VAL A 177 -3.93 10.91 9.44
N ASN A 178 -3.49 9.71 9.84
CA ASN A 178 -2.18 9.49 10.43
C ASN A 178 -1.07 9.70 9.41
N ILE A 179 -0.01 10.38 9.82
CA ILE A 179 1.26 10.45 9.09
C ILE A 179 2.11 9.27 9.56
N PRO A 180 2.42 8.29 8.70
CA PRO A 180 3.23 7.16 9.11
C PRO A 180 4.65 7.61 9.46
N SER A 181 5.25 6.92 10.44
CA SER A 181 6.65 7.12 10.81
C SER A 181 7.61 6.49 9.82
N HIS A 182 7.20 5.38 9.21
CA HIS A 182 8.01 4.63 8.24
C HIS A 182 7.15 4.09 7.11
N ILE A 183 7.75 3.96 5.93
CA ILE A 183 7.17 3.26 4.78
C ILE A 183 8.11 2.13 4.40
N TRP A 184 7.55 0.98 4.08
CA TRP A 184 8.32 -0.22 3.75
C TRP A 184 7.70 -1.00 2.61
N SER A 185 8.53 -1.79 1.93
CA SER A 185 8.08 -2.71 0.90
C SER A 185 8.87 -4.00 0.96
N ALA A 186 8.17 -5.11 0.78
CA ALA A 186 8.73 -6.45 0.74
C ALA A 186 8.25 -7.14 -0.54
N ALA A 187 9.12 -7.91 -1.16
CA ALA A 187 8.76 -8.66 -2.35
C ALA A 187 9.34 -10.08 -2.32
N CYS A 188 8.57 -11.02 -2.89
CA CYS A 188 8.97 -12.39 -3.10
C CYS A 188 8.80 -12.77 -4.58
N CYS A 189 9.89 -13.16 -5.20
CA CYS A 189 10.00 -13.53 -6.60
C CYS A 189 10.00 -15.05 -6.75
N LEU A 190 9.19 -15.54 -7.69
CA LEU A 190 9.08 -16.94 -8.04
C LEU A 190 9.68 -17.23 -9.42
N ASN A 191 10.26 -18.41 -9.57
CA ASN A 191 10.52 -19.05 -10.86
C ASN A 191 9.52 -20.21 -11.03
N GLY A 192 8.54 -20.05 -11.93
CA GLY A 192 7.35 -20.89 -11.94
C GLY A 192 6.56 -20.75 -10.64
N THR A 193 6.59 -21.79 -9.80
CA THR A 193 5.92 -21.81 -8.48
C THR A 193 6.91 -21.77 -7.31
N GLU A 194 8.21 -21.88 -7.58
CA GLU A 194 9.24 -21.98 -6.55
C GLU A 194 9.80 -20.59 -6.18
N PRO A 195 9.85 -20.22 -4.89
CA PRO A 195 10.48 -18.98 -4.46
C PRO A 195 11.98 -18.98 -4.77
N MET A 196 12.41 -17.96 -5.51
CA MET A 196 13.80 -17.82 -5.97
C MET A 196 14.55 -16.76 -5.18
N LYS A 197 13.92 -15.62 -4.89
CA LYS A 197 14.56 -14.51 -4.16
C LYS A 197 13.49 -13.65 -3.47
N ALA A 198 13.88 -13.01 -2.38
CA ALA A 198 13.05 -12.03 -1.70
C ALA A 198 13.91 -10.89 -1.15
N TRP A 199 13.31 -9.72 -1.01
CA TRP A 199 13.97 -8.51 -0.51
C TRP A 199 13.00 -7.62 0.25
N GLY A 200 13.56 -6.71 1.04
CA GLY A 200 12.81 -5.76 1.82
C GLY A 200 13.50 -4.40 1.87
N ILE A 201 12.72 -3.33 1.96
CA ILE A 201 13.21 -1.98 2.19
C ILE A 201 12.33 -1.28 3.20
N ILE A 202 12.93 -0.40 4.00
CA ILE A 202 12.22 0.47 4.92
C ILE A 202 12.90 1.84 4.96
N PHE A 203 12.09 2.88 4.99
CA PHE A 203 12.49 4.27 5.11
C PHE A 203 11.76 4.89 6.29
N GLU A 204 12.43 5.78 7.01
CA GLU A 204 11.73 6.77 7.82
C GLU A 204 10.99 7.72 6.88
N ASN A 205 9.73 8.02 7.16
CA ASN A 205 8.90 8.78 6.22
C ASN A 205 9.43 10.20 5.97
N THR A 206 10.30 10.73 6.83
CA THR A 206 10.90 12.07 6.72
C THR A 206 12.40 12.05 6.40
N ASN A 207 12.98 10.88 6.12
CA ASN A 207 14.39 10.76 5.80
C ASN A 207 14.60 9.85 4.58
N SER A 208 15.44 10.30 3.67
CA SER A 208 15.84 9.58 2.46
C SER A 208 16.84 8.45 2.73
N ASP A 209 17.39 8.32 3.93
CA ASP A 209 18.33 7.25 4.25
C ASP A 209 17.65 5.87 4.21
N ALA A 210 17.84 5.18 3.08
CA ALA A 210 17.33 3.84 2.85
C ALA A 210 18.14 2.81 3.62
N ASN A 211 17.46 1.92 4.34
CA ASN A 211 18.03 0.62 4.65
C ASN A 211 17.47 -0.40 3.66
N THR A 212 18.19 -0.62 2.55
CA THR A 212 17.91 -1.78 1.69
C THR A 212 18.36 -3.03 2.43
N THR A 213 17.45 -3.98 2.59
CA THR A 213 17.66 -5.17 3.44
C THR A 213 17.21 -6.44 2.74
N HIS A 214 17.56 -7.59 3.31
CA HIS A 214 16.91 -8.84 2.96
C HIS A 214 15.58 -8.98 3.72
N LEU A 215 14.68 -9.84 3.23
CA LEU A 215 13.33 -9.98 3.78
C LEU A 215 13.33 -10.19 5.31
N GLY A 216 14.25 -11.02 5.83
CA GLY A 216 14.31 -11.30 7.28
C GLY A 216 14.68 -10.09 8.14
N GLU A 217 15.58 -9.23 7.67
CA GLU A 217 15.98 -8.04 8.41
C GLU A 217 14.86 -6.98 8.39
N LEU A 218 14.11 -6.88 7.28
CA LEU A 218 12.89 -6.07 7.27
C LEU A 218 11.87 -6.61 8.30
N GLU A 219 11.62 -7.92 8.31
CA GLU A 219 10.71 -8.56 9.28
C GLU A 219 11.15 -8.29 10.74
N GLU A 220 12.45 -8.34 11.04
CA GLU A 220 13.00 -8.00 12.37
C GLU A 220 12.80 -6.52 12.74
N LYS A 221 13.10 -5.61 11.82
CA LYS A 221 12.88 -4.17 12.00
C LYS A 221 11.40 -3.89 12.25
N LEU A 222 10.50 -4.48 11.47
CA LEU A 222 9.05 -4.34 11.68
C LEU A 222 8.62 -4.93 13.02
N SER A 223 9.13 -6.09 13.41
CA SER A 223 8.83 -6.70 14.73
C SER A 223 9.17 -5.76 15.88
N THR A 224 10.32 -5.09 15.79
CA THR A 224 10.74 -4.07 16.76
C THR A 224 9.79 -2.88 16.75
N ARG A 225 9.46 -2.35 15.57
CA ARG A 225 8.60 -1.16 15.44
C ARG A 225 7.16 -1.39 15.89
N TYR A 226 6.59 -2.55 15.59
CA TYR A 226 5.23 -2.89 16.00
C TYR A 226 5.15 -3.37 17.45
N SER A 227 6.22 -3.96 18.00
CA SER A 227 6.30 -4.41 19.41
C SER A 227 5.13 -5.32 19.84
N ARG A 228 4.56 -6.09 18.91
CA ARG A 228 3.40 -6.99 19.10
C ARG A 228 3.71 -8.46 18.84
N GLY A 229 4.98 -8.78 18.55
CA GLY A 229 5.45 -10.11 18.20
C GLY A 229 6.26 -10.11 16.90
N ASN A 230 6.63 -11.31 16.45
CA ASN A 230 7.43 -11.49 15.25
C ASN A 230 6.57 -11.32 13.99
N VAL A 231 6.95 -10.38 13.14
CA VAL A 231 6.29 -10.12 11.85
C VAL A 231 6.73 -11.16 10.83
N ASN A 232 5.76 -11.75 10.13
CA ASN A 232 6.00 -12.60 8.96
C ASN A 232 5.17 -12.07 7.80
N LEU A 233 5.82 -11.63 6.72
CA LEU A 233 5.17 -11.00 5.57
C LEU A 233 4.78 -12.01 4.50
N PHE A 234 5.64 -13.00 4.25
CA PHE A 234 5.43 -14.04 3.25
C PHE A 234 5.46 -15.44 3.88
N ASP A 235 5.06 -16.45 3.11
CA ASP A 235 5.27 -17.84 3.47
C ASP A 235 6.76 -18.13 3.73
N SER A 236 7.08 -19.03 4.67
CA SER A 236 8.45 -19.48 4.98
C SER A 236 9.28 -19.89 3.77
N ALA A 237 8.64 -20.35 2.69
CA ALA A 237 9.32 -20.71 1.45
C ALA A 237 10.03 -19.52 0.76
N CYS A 238 9.59 -18.27 1.00
CA CYS A 238 10.31 -17.08 0.52
C CYS A 238 11.61 -16.87 1.34
N PRO A 239 12.78 -16.72 0.70
CA PRO A 239 14.06 -16.71 1.42
C PRO A 239 14.26 -15.45 2.26
N ARG A 240 14.57 -15.61 3.56
CA ARG A 240 14.82 -14.48 4.48
C ARG A 240 16.24 -13.92 4.40
N GLN A 241 17.18 -14.74 3.98
CA GLN A 241 18.59 -14.40 3.78
C GLN A 241 18.96 -14.50 2.30
N ARG A 242 20.13 -13.97 1.91
CA ARG A 242 20.67 -14.24 0.57
C ARG A 242 20.85 -15.74 0.42
N ILE A 243 20.25 -16.32 -0.61
CA ILE A 243 20.64 -17.66 -1.05
C ILE A 243 22.07 -17.54 -1.56
N SER A 244 23.04 -18.02 -0.79
CA SER A 244 24.39 -18.23 -1.28
C SER A 244 24.30 -19.18 -2.46
N ARG A 245 24.63 -18.70 -3.67
CA ARG A 245 24.80 -19.59 -4.81
C ARG A 245 25.91 -20.60 -4.47
N PRO A 246 25.70 -21.91 -4.63
CA PRO A 246 26.78 -22.89 -4.56
C PRO A 246 27.84 -22.64 -5.64
#